data_AF-A0A925J1T3-F1
#
_entry.id   AF-A0A925J1T3-F1
#
_cell.length_a   1.000
_cell.length_b   1.000
_cell.length_c   1.000
_cell.angle_alpha   90.00
_cell.angle_beta   90.00
_cell.angle_gamma   90.00
#
_symmetry.space_group_name_H-M   'P 1'
#
loop_
_entity.id
_entity.type
_entity.pdbx_description
1 polymer ?
#
loop_
_entity_poly.entity_id
_entity_poly.type
_entity_poly.pdbx_seq_one_letter_code
_entity_poly.pdbx_strand_id
1 'polypeptide(L)'
;MSALLPSFSLPLGRVTRCFLIGLCSLITLSGFAQNPPFNSNPTIAQTAVCAGGTITVSFTALPPEQIPTRIGEVGTFDFGLQYRAQLSDAMGVFDGETLTDLGEVTPGINHNVYIPEYIPTGTSYRVRIVLGYLYEPCSDCGTPSRIGIQAELENFEVFVISNPSLKFRISQPSFPSVPTVSSDNKCPGQTVRLSFAIACKFFSENSFTAQLSNATGNFEAPVNLGSVKPGTLNNVMIPWGTPAGTGY
;
A
#
# COMPACT_ATOMS: atom_id res chain seq x y z
N MET A 1 15.01 42.87 -14.15
CA MET A 1 14.10 41.71 -14.03
C MET A 1 14.83 40.65 -13.21
N SER A 2 14.70 40.71 -11.87
CA SER A 2 15.26 39.70 -10.96
C SER A 2 14.15 38.74 -10.58
N ALA A 3 14.32 37.46 -10.92
CA ALA A 3 13.40 36.40 -10.53
C ALA A 3 13.71 35.97 -9.08
N LEU A 4 12.71 36.11 -8.21
CA LEU A 4 12.71 35.56 -6.85
C LEU A 4 12.49 34.04 -6.94
N LEU A 5 13.39 33.26 -6.34
CA LEU A 5 13.20 31.83 -6.14
C LEU A 5 12.23 31.60 -4.96
N PRO A 6 11.32 30.62 -5.03
CA PRO A 6 10.44 30.30 -3.90
C PRO A 6 11.22 29.53 -2.83
N SER A 7 11.20 30.04 -1.61
CA SER A 7 11.66 29.38 -0.40
C SER A 7 10.70 28.24 -0.03
N PHE A 8 11.20 27.00 -0.05
CA PHE A 8 10.50 25.84 0.51
C PHE A 8 10.54 25.89 2.03
N SER A 9 9.37 26.02 2.66
CA SER A 9 9.18 25.88 4.10
C SER A 9 8.66 24.47 4.38
N LEU A 10 9.43 23.65 5.10
CA LEU A 10 8.94 22.38 5.62
C LEU A 10 8.01 22.64 6.82
N PRO A 11 6.90 21.90 6.97
CA PRO A 11 6.00 22.08 8.11
C PRO A 11 6.70 21.57 9.37
N LEU A 12 7.17 22.51 10.20
CA LEU A 12 7.47 22.22 11.61
C LEU A 12 6.14 21.90 12.30
N GLY A 13 5.91 20.62 12.61
CA GLY A 13 4.80 20.20 13.46
C GLY A 13 4.94 20.84 14.84
N ARG A 14 4.17 21.90 15.10
CA ARG A 14 4.05 22.51 16.44
C ARG A 14 3.01 21.72 17.22
N VAL A 15 3.45 20.94 18.21
CA VAL A 15 2.55 20.35 19.21
C VAL A 15 2.52 21.31 20.41
N THR A 16 1.47 22.12 20.52
CA THR A 16 1.22 22.96 21.69
C THR A 16 0.28 22.20 22.63
N ARG A 17 0.75 21.75 23.79
CA ARG A 17 -0.12 21.27 24.88
C ARG A 17 0.14 22.08 26.15
N CYS A 18 -0.92 22.66 26.71
CA CYS A 18 -0.90 23.34 28.01
C CYS A 18 -1.17 22.31 29.12
N PHE A 19 -0.28 22.23 30.11
CA PHE A 19 -0.52 21.48 31.34
C PHE A 19 -1.33 22.32 32.34
N LEU A 20 -2.33 21.69 32.99
CA LEU A 20 -2.94 22.17 34.23
C LEU A 20 -1.84 22.12 35.31
N ILE A 21 -1.14 23.24 35.51
CA ILE A 21 -0.44 23.73 36.72
C ILE A 21 0.56 24.78 36.19
N GLY A 22 0.06 25.97 35.86
CA GLY A 22 0.76 27.27 35.97
C GLY A 22 2.13 27.53 35.32
N LEU A 23 2.81 26.59 34.66
CA LEU A 23 4.10 26.79 34.00
C LEU A 23 4.04 26.22 32.59
N CYS A 24 3.64 27.07 31.64
CA CYS A 24 3.72 26.78 30.22
C CYS A 24 5.16 27.02 29.77
N SER A 25 6.08 26.13 30.13
CA SER A 25 7.42 26.15 29.56
C SER A 25 7.32 25.62 28.13
N LEU A 26 7.39 26.54 27.18
CA LEU A 26 7.46 26.24 25.75
C LEU A 26 8.78 25.49 25.50
N ILE A 27 8.77 24.15 25.52
CA ILE A 27 9.91 23.36 25.07
C ILE A 27 9.93 23.45 23.54
N THR A 28 10.57 24.49 23.02
CA THR A 28 10.94 24.53 21.61
C THR A 28 12.10 23.56 21.40
N LEU A 29 11.80 22.37 20.87
CA LEU A 29 12.78 21.43 20.32
C LEU A 29 13.36 21.97 19.00
N SER A 30 13.94 23.18 19.03
CA SER A 30 14.65 23.76 17.89
C SER A 30 16.13 23.38 18.00
N GLY A 31 16.52 22.28 17.35
CA GLY A 31 17.93 21.85 17.36
C GLY A 31 18.22 20.46 16.80
N PHE A 32 17.21 19.65 16.49
CA PHE A 32 17.44 18.35 15.87
C PHE A 32 17.69 18.53 14.37
N ALA A 33 18.97 18.64 14.00
CA ALA A 33 19.38 18.53 12.60
C ALA A 33 19.01 17.12 12.10
N GLN A 34 18.01 17.11 11.21
CA GLN A 34 17.34 15.95 10.64
C GLN A 34 18.23 15.21 9.62
N ASN A 35 19.38 14.67 10.03
CA ASN A 35 19.93 13.59 9.22
C ASN A 35 19.02 12.38 9.43
N PRO A 36 18.23 11.98 8.41
CA PRO A 36 17.35 10.84 8.55
C PRO A 36 18.21 9.61 8.88
N PRO A 37 17.74 8.68 9.72
CA PRO A 37 18.46 7.48 10.16
C PRO A 37 18.62 6.44 9.04
N PHE A 38 18.58 6.89 7.79
CA PHE A 38 18.59 6.09 6.58
C PHE A 38 19.77 6.50 5.72
N ASN A 39 20.59 5.52 5.35
CA ASN A 39 21.75 5.71 4.46
C ASN A 39 21.32 5.93 3.00
N SER A 40 20.11 5.51 2.64
CA SER A 40 19.58 5.58 1.29
C SER A 40 18.04 5.63 1.31
N ASN A 41 17.47 6.11 0.21
CA ASN A 41 16.02 6.00 -0.01
C ASN A 41 15.66 4.51 -0.19
N PRO A 42 14.49 4.06 0.28
CA PRO A 42 14.03 2.71 0.01
C PRO A 42 13.91 2.50 -1.51
N THR A 43 14.34 1.33 -1.97
CA THR A 43 14.22 0.93 -3.37
C THR A 43 13.11 -0.09 -3.53
N ILE A 44 12.43 -0.01 -4.68
CA ILE A 44 11.40 -0.96 -5.10
C ILE A 44 11.91 -1.58 -6.40
N ALA A 45 11.98 -2.91 -6.46
CA ALA A 45 12.48 -3.61 -7.64
C ALA A 45 11.50 -3.51 -8.84
N GLN A 46 10.21 -3.36 -8.57
CA GLN A 46 9.14 -3.34 -9.55
C GLN A 46 8.76 -1.91 -9.97
N THR A 47 8.46 -1.73 -11.27
CA THR A 47 7.90 -0.47 -11.82
C THR A 47 6.38 -0.48 -11.91
N ALA A 48 5.77 -1.67 -11.87
CA ALA A 48 4.34 -1.88 -11.83
C ALA A 48 3.99 -3.15 -11.04
N VAL A 49 2.89 -3.11 -10.30
CA VAL A 49 2.34 -4.24 -9.55
C VAL A 49 0.81 -4.22 -9.62
N CYS A 50 0.19 -5.36 -9.41
CA CYS A 50 -1.25 -5.46 -9.26
C CYS A 50 -1.66 -5.24 -7.81
N ALA A 51 -2.83 -4.67 -7.55
CA ALA A 51 -3.46 -4.76 -6.23
C ALA A 51 -3.65 -6.25 -5.88
N GLY A 52 -3.35 -6.62 -4.63
CA GLY A 52 -3.23 -8.03 -4.20
C GLY A 52 -1.92 -8.71 -4.62
N GLY A 53 -0.97 -7.96 -5.20
CA GLY A 53 0.36 -8.45 -5.52
C GLY A 53 1.38 -8.19 -4.40
N THR A 54 2.62 -8.61 -4.61
CA THR A 54 3.74 -8.28 -3.71
C THR A 54 4.76 -7.40 -4.41
N ILE A 55 5.31 -6.43 -3.68
CA ILE A 55 6.50 -5.66 -4.09
C ILE A 55 7.70 -6.07 -3.26
N THR A 56 8.91 -5.89 -3.79
CA THR A 56 10.15 -6.12 -3.06
C THR A 56 10.71 -4.78 -2.61
N VAL A 57 10.78 -4.58 -1.30
CA VAL A 57 11.30 -3.38 -0.66
C VAL A 57 12.66 -3.68 -0.07
N SER A 58 13.63 -2.79 -0.27
CA SER A 58 14.94 -2.86 0.37
C SER A 58 15.43 -1.48 0.78
N PHE A 59 16.15 -1.42 1.90
CA PHE A 59 16.71 -0.19 2.44
C PHE A 59 17.91 -0.51 3.34
N THR A 60 18.75 0.49 3.57
CA THR A 60 19.87 0.41 4.52
C THR A 60 19.68 1.45 5.61
N ALA A 61 19.63 1.01 6.87
CA ALA A 61 19.63 1.91 8.02
C ALA A 61 21.04 2.46 8.27
N LEU A 62 21.14 3.61 8.95
CA LEU A 62 22.39 4.03 9.56
C LEU A 62 22.81 3.00 10.62
N PRO A 63 24.12 2.83 10.85
CA PRO A 63 24.59 2.05 12.00
C PRO A 63 24.00 2.63 13.30
N PRO A 64 23.69 1.80 14.31
CA PRO A 64 23.03 2.24 15.55
C PRO A 64 23.72 3.43 16.23
N GLU A 65 25.05 3.52 16.13
CA GLU A 65 25.88 4.59 16.68
C GLU A 65 25.58 5.98 16.09
N GLN A 66 25.01 6.03 14.88
CA GLN A 66 24.64 7.26 14.19
C GLN A 66 23.15 7.60 14.31
N ILE A 67 22.36 6.73 14.93
CA ILE A 67 20.96 7.02 15.26
C ILE A 67 20.97 7.95 16.47
N PRO A 68 20.41 9.17 16.40
CA PRO A 68 20.41 10.09 17.52
C PRO A 68 19.73 9.48 18.75
N THR A 69 20.50 9.01 19.72
CA THR A 69 19.99 8.35 20.94
C THR A 69 19.55 9.32 22.04
N ARG A 70 19.55 10.64 21.79
CA ARG A 70 19.41 11.62 22.88
C ARG A 70 18.02 12.24 22.99
N ILE A 71 17.30 11.77 24.01
CA ILE A 71 16.71 12.68 25.00
C ILE A 71 17.39 12.39 26.36
N GLY A 72 18.46 13.11 26.67
CA GLY A 72 18.84 13.45 28.05
C GLY A 72 19.60 12.46 28.96
N GLU A 73 19.51 11.13 28.83
CA GLU A 73 20.11 10.22 29.83
C GLU A 73 21.02 9.12 29.24
N VAL A 74 22.17 8.93 29.89
CA VAL A 74 23.13 7.86 29.60
C VAL A 74 22.65 6.59 30.29
N GLY A 75 21.79 5.86 29.60
CA GLY A 75 21.41 4.48 29.92
C GLY A 75 21.51 3.63 28.66
N THR A 76 21.98 2.39 28.79
CA THR A 76 21.97 1.39 27.72
C THR A 76 20.53 0.95 27.51
N PHE A 77 19.77 1.69 26.71
CA PHE A 77 18.42 1.28 26.32
C PHE A 77 18.51 0.27 25.18
N ASP A 78 18.05 -0.95 25.42
CA ASP A 78 17.89 -1.99 24.41
C ASP A 78 16.53 -1.76 23.72
N PHE A 79 16.48 -0.81 22.78
CA PHE A 79 15.24 -0.56 22.03
C PHE A 79 15.08 -1.60 20.93
N GLY A 80 13.95 -2.31 20.94
CA GLY A 80 13.47 -3.05 19.78
C GLY A 80 13.05 -2.07 18.67
N LEU A 81 13.99 -1.71 17.78
CA LEU A 81 13.70 -0.85 16.64
C LEU A 81 12.74 -1.56 15.68
N GLN A 82 11.56 -0.98 15.45
CA GLN A 82 10.61 -1.49 14.47
C GLN A 82 10.59 -0.60 13.23
N TYR A 83 10.92 -1.16 12.07
CA TYR A 83 10.76 -0.48 10.80
C TYR A 83 9.50 -0.99 10.12
N ARG A 84 8.63 -0.06 9.70
CA ARG A 84 7.40 -0.37 8.96
C ARG A 84 7.45 0.26 7.58
N ALA A 85 7.00 -0.48 6.57
CA ALA A 85 6.84 0.05 5.23
C ALA A 85 5.45 0.66 5.08
N GLN A 86 5.37 1.92 4.66
CA GLN A 86 4.10 2.61 4.38
C GLN A 86 3.96 2.89 2.90
N LEU A 87 2.75 2.73 2.38
CA LEU A 87 2.37 3.06 1.01
C LEU A 87 1.70 4.44 0.97
N SER A 88 2.05 5.24 -0.04
CA SER A 88 1.37 6.52 -0.34
C SER A 88 0.00 6.30 -0.99
N ASP A 89 -0.75 7.37 -1.19
CA ASP A 89 -1.91 7.37 -2.08
C ASP A 89 -1.51 7.29 -3.58
N ALA A 90 -2.51 7.32 -4.47
CA ALA A 90 -2.33 7.28 -5.92
C ALA A 90 -1.62 8.52 -6.50
N MET A 91 -1.59 9.64 -5.75
CA MET A 91 -0.90 10.89 -6.11
C MET A 91 0.57 10.91 -5.62
N GLY A 92 0.95 9.95 -4.77
CA GLY A 92 2.27 9.88 -4.16
C GLY A 92 2.38 10.63 -2.83
N VAL A 93 1.25 10.97 -2.20
CA VAL A 93 1.14 11.70 -0.95
C VAL A 93 0.97 10.72 0.22
N PHE A 94 1.55 11.07 1.37
CA PHE A 94 1.46 10.29 2.60
C PHE A 94 0.62 11.07 3.62
N ASP A 95 -0.70 11.11 3.43
CA ASP A 95 -1.62 11.74 4.36
C ASP A 95 -2.09 10.74 5.44
N GLY A 96 -2.08 11.15 6.70
CA GLY A 96 -2.29 10.24 7.83
C GLY A 96 -3.62 9.47 7.81
N GLU A 97 -4.62 9.94 7.08
CA GLU A 97 -5.94 9.31 6.99
C GLU A 97 -6.01 8.19 5.94
N THR A 98 -5.11 8.16 4.94
CA THR A 98 -5.10 7.10 3.90
C THR A 98 -3.82 6.27 3.86
N LEU A 99 -2.93 6.45 4.86
CA LEU A 99 -1.73 5.65 5.02
C LEU A 99 -2.08 4.16 5.12
N THR A 100 -1.55 3.40 4.18
CA THR A 100 -1.62 1.94 4.24
C THR A 100 -0.30 1.42 4.81
N ASP A 101 -0.35 0.84 6.01
CA ASP A 101 0.77 0.07 6.57
C ASP A 101 0.88 -1.26 5.82
N LEU A 102 2.07 -1.52 5.28
CA LEU A 102 2.38 -2.72 4.55
C LEU A 102 3.04 -3.79 5.44
N GLY A 103 3.43 -3.42 6.68
CA GLY A 103 4.01 -4.33 7.67
C GLY A 103 5.49 -4.06 7.98
N GLU A 104 6.04 -4.92 8.83
CA GLU A 104 7.41 -4.81 9.34
C GLU A 104 8.47 -5.23 8.31
N VAL A 105 9.60 -4.52 8.31
CA VAL A 105 10.74 -4.77 7.43
C VAL A 105 12.06 -4.69 8.20
N THR A 106 13.11 -5.31 7.68
CA THR A 106 14.44 -5.35 8.31
C THR A 106 15.47 -4.68 7.38
N PRO A 107 16.34 -3.79 7.90
CA PRO A 107 17.38 -3.17 7.10
C PRO A 107 18.34 -4.20 6.49
N GLY A 108 18.83 -3.95 5.27
CA GLY A 108 19.84 -4.77 4.60
C GLY A 108 19.31 -6.07 3.98
N ILE A 109 18.01 -6.36 4.08
CA ILE A 109 17.36 -7.54 3.51
C ILE A 109 16.28 -7.08 2.52
N ASN A 110 16.03 -7.89 1.49
CA ASN A 110 14.90 -7.71 0.58
C ASN A 110 13.63 -8.28 1.23
N HIS A 111 12.60 -7.45 1.42
CA HIS A 111 11.30 -7.87 1.95
C HIS A 111 10.27 -7.91 0.84
N ASN A 112 9.55 -9.02 0.72
CA ASN A 112 8.35 -9.08 -0.12
C ASN A 112 7.15 -8.63 0.71
N VAL A 113 6.54 -7.53 0.30
CA VAL A 113 5.47 -6.88 1.04
C VAL A 113 4.19 -6.88 0.21
N TYR A 114 3.06 -7.22 0.83
CA TYR A 114 1.76 -7.36 0.17
C TYR A 114 1.09 -6.01 -0.05
N ILE A 115 0.60 -5.76 -1.27
CA ILE A 115 -0.23 -4.61 -1.60
C ILE A 115 -1.69 -5.00 -1.42
N PRO A 116 -2.45 -4.34 -0.54
CA PRO A 116 -3.86 -4.68 -0.35
C PRO A 116 -4.68 -4.54 -1.63
N GLU A 117 -5.73 -5.34 -1.71
CA GLU A 117 -6.56 -5.49 -2.90
C GLU A 117 -7.46 -4.28 -3.18
N TYR A 118 -7.84 -3.56 -2.12
CA TYR A 118 -8.69 -2.38 -2.20
C TYR A 118 -7.93 -1.13 -2.69
N ILE A 119 -6.61 -1.21 -2.88
CA ILE A 119 -5.82 -0.07 -3.33
C ILE A 119 -6.20 0.28 -4.78
N PRO A 120 -6.67 1.52 -5.05
CA PRO A 120 -7.12 1.88 -6.39
C PRO A 120 -5.98 1.86 -7.41
N THR A 121 -6.33 1.95 -8.69
CA THR A 121 -5.32 2.08 -9.76
C THR A 121 -4.68 3.46 -9.71
N GLY A 122 -3.36 3.55 -9.93
CA GLY A 122 -2.62 4.81 -9.93
C GLY A 122 -1.17 4.65 -10.36
N THR A 123 -0.52 5.74 -10.76
CA THR A 123 0.84 5.74 -11.35
C THR A 123 1.90 6.41 -10.51
N SER A 124 1.52 7.03 -9.38
CA SER A 124 2.43 7.82 -8.55
C SER A 124 2.67 7.25 -7.16
N TYR A 125 2.31 5.98 -6.92
CA TYR A 125 2.55 5.32 -5.64
C TYR A 125 4.03 5.31 -5.29
N ARG A 126 4.31 5.44 -3.99
CA ARG A 126 5.64 5.41 -3.40
C ARG A 126 5.59 4.65 -2.07
N VAL A 127 6.73 4.10 -1.68
CA VAL A 127 6.92 3.52 -0.35
C VAL A 127 7.88 4.39 0.45
N ARG A 128 7.62 4.54 1.74
CA ARG A 128 8.58 5.08 2.71
C ARG A 128 8.73 4.12 3.87
N ILE A 129 9.84 4.22 4.58
CA ILE A 129 10.07 3.47 5.82
C ILE A 129 9.85 4.41 6.99
N VAL A 130 9.09 3.95 7.97
CA VAL A 130 8.88 4.63 9.24
C VAL A 130 9.52 3.80 10.33
N LEU A 131 10.41 4.42 11.10
CA LEU A 131 10.97 3.86 12.32
C LEU A 131 10.05 4.25 13.49
N GLY A 132 9.53 3.23 14.18
CA GLY A 132 8.82 3.36 15.44
C GLY A 132 9.66 2.81 16.60
N TYR A 133 9.49 3.42 17.77
CA TYR A 133 10.05 2.93 19.02
C TYR A 133 8.92 2.31 19.82
N LEU A 134 8.96 1.00 20.05
CA LEU A 134 8.12 0.41 21.07
C LEU A 134 8.78 0.68 22.42
N TYR A 135 8.12 1.50 23.23
CA TYR A 135 8.48 1.65 24.62
C TYR A 135 7.86 0.47 25.38
N GLU A 136 8.65 -0.57 25.66
CA GLU A 136 8.26 -1.56 26.65
C GLU A 136 8.58 -0.99 28.03
N PRO A 137 7.58 -0.75 28.90
CA PRO A 137 7.84 -0.29 30.25
C PRO A 137 8.65 -1.37 30.98
N CYS A 138 9.87 -1.04 31.38
CA CYS A 138 10.72 -1.97 32.11
C CYS A 138 9.97 -2.43 33.39
N SER A 139 9.71 -3.74 33.47
CA SER A 139 8.88 -4.32 34.54
C SER A 139 9.60 -4.44 35.89
N ASP A 140 10.94 -4.38 35.88
CA ASP A 140 11.80 -4.63 37.05
C ASP A 140 12.62 -3.41 37.52
N CYS A 141 12.38 -2.23 36.95
CA CYS A 141 12.96 -1.00 37.49
C CYS A 141 12.21 -0.65 38.78
N GLY A 142 12.69 -1.22 39.90
CA GLY A 142 12.19 -0.96 41.24
C GLY A 142 11.91 0.53 41.44
N THR A 143 10.71 0.83 41.94
CA THR A 143 10.17 2.17 42.22
C THR A 143 11.23 3.28 42.23
N PRO A 144 11.33 4.12 41.19
CA PRO A 144 12.33 5.17 41.17
C PRO A 144 12.00 6.22 42.23
N SER A 145 12.86 6.31 43.24
CA SER A 145 12.91 7.45 44.15
C SER A 145 13.24 8.74 43.38
N ARG A 146 12.23 9.60 43.22
CA ARG A 146 12.35 11.08 43.13
C ARG A 146 13.14 11.69 41.96
N ILE A 147 12.96 11.22 40.73
CA ILE A 147 12.99 12.12 39.56
C ILE A 147 11.66 11.95 38.83
N GLY A 148 10.72 12.84 39.17
CA GLY A 148 9.33 12.83 38.72
C GLY A 148 9.16 13.34 37.31
N ILE A 149 9.52 12.52 36.33
CA ILE A 149 8.81 12.52 35.06
C ILE A 149 7.83 11.36 35.17
N GLN A 150 6.71 11.57 35.89
CA GLN A 150 5.54 10.73 35.69
C GLN A 150 5.08 10.99 34.26
N ALA A 151 5.54 10.15 33.33
CA ALA A 151 5.07 10.14 31.97
C ALA A 151 3.62 9.64 31.97
N GLU A 152 2.67 10.54 32.25
CA GLU A 152 1.29 10.49 31.72
C GLU A 152 1.28 10.76 30.20
N LEU A 153 2.39 10.49 29.51
CA LEU A 153 2.50 10.49 28.05
C LEU A 153 2.13 9.09 27.58
N GLU A 154 0.87 8.72 27.76
CA GLU A 154 0.29 7.63 26.98
C GLU A 154 0.44 8.02 25.49
N ASN A 155 1.29 7.29 24.76
CA ASN A 155 1.47 7.35 23.30
C ASN A 155 2.31 8.51 22.72
N PHE A 156 3.46 8.85 23.33
CA PHE A 156 4.46 9.67 22.63
C PHE A 156 5.28 8.82 21.64
N GLU A 157 4.74 8.60 20.45
CA GLU A 157 5.45 7.91 19.37
C GLU A 157 6.33 8.92 18.60
N VAL A 158 7.65 8.79 18.74
CA VAL A 158 8.59 9.52 17.88
C VAL A 158 8.77 8.72 16.60
N PHE A 159 8.16 9.20 15.52
CA PHE A 159 8.35 8.60 14.21
C PHE A 159 9.51 9.24 13.46
N VAL A 160 10.43 8.42 12.97
CA VAL A 160 11.45 8.89 12.02
C VAL A 160 11.14 8.35 10.63
N ILE A 161 11.04 9.25 9.65
CA ILE A 161 10.49 8.95 8.34
C ILE A 161 11.60 9.03 7.28
N SER A 162 11.73 8.00 6.45
CA SER A 162 12.66 8.02 5.31
C SER A 162 12.15 8.94 4.20
N ASN A 163 13.04 9.36 3.30
CA ASN A 163 12.60 9.83 2.00
C ASN A 163 11.78 8.74 1.28
N PRO A 164 10.79 9.12 0.45
CA PRO A 164 10.05 8.15 -0.35
C PRO A 164 10.90 7.49 -1.45
N SER A 165 10.48 6.31 -1.89
CA SER A 165 11.00 5.62 -3.06
C SER A 165 10.71 6.37 -4.36
N LEU A 166 11.24 5.84 -5.48
CA LEU A 166 10.75 6.19 -6.81
C LEU A 166 9.27 5.81 -6.96
N LYS A 167 8.59 6.48 -7.91
CA LYS A 167 7.19 6.21 -8.24
C LYS A 167 7.05 4.85 -8.92
N PHE A 168 5.99 4.12 -8.61
CA PHE A 168 5.58 2.90 -9.30
C PHE A 168 4.07 2.90 -9.55
N ARG A 169 3.63 2.00 -10.45
CA ARG A 169 2.21 1.86 -10.81
C ARG A 169 1.55 0.73 -10.04
N ILE A 170 0.34 0.96 -9.54
CA ILE A 170 -0.57 -0.09 -9.07
C ILE A 170 -1.73 -0.20 -10.05
N SER A 171 -2.06 -1.42 -10.48
CA SER A 171 -3.18 -1.70 -11.37
C SER A 171 -4.19 -2.66 -10.74
N GLN A 172 -5.47 -2.43 -10.99
CA GLN A 172 -6.55 -3.34 -10.60
C GLN A 172 -6.76 -4.44 -11.66
N PRO A 173 -7.38 -5.57 -11.29
CA PRO A 173 -7.86 -6.56 -12.25
C PRO A 173 -8.76 -5.94 -13.31
N SER A 174 -8.53 -6.26 -14.58
CA SER A 174 -9.32 -5.73 -15.70
C SER A 174 -9.35 -6.68 -16.90
N PHE A 175 -10.28 -6.44 -17.82
CA PHE A 175 -10.33 -7.10 -19.12
C PHE A 175 -9.68 -6.19 -20.18
N PRO A 176 -8.43 -6.45 -20.60
CA PRO A 176 -7.69 -5.56 -21.50
C PRO A 176 -8.22 -5.60 -22.94
N SER A 177 -9.07 -6.58 -23.27
CA SER A 177 -9.63 -6.76 -24.61
C SER A 177 -11.05 -7.32 -24.54
N VAL A 178 -11.82 -7.05 -25.60
CA VAL A 178 -13.15 -7.65 -25.78
C VAL A 178 -13.01 -9.18 -25.89
N PRO A 179 -13.83 -9.97 -25.20
CA PRO A 179 -13.89 -11.42 -25.39
C PRO A 179 -14.20 -11.78 -26.84
N THR A 180 -13.59 -12.85 -27.35
CA THR A 180 -13.83 -13.32 -28.72
C THR A 180 -14.53 -14.68 -28.71
N VAL A 181 -15.41 -14.89 -29.68
CA VAL A 181 -16.12 -16.15 -29.90
C VAL A 181 -15.72 -16.72 -31.26
N SER A 182 -15.55 -18.04 -31.37
CA SER A 182 -15.17 -18.67 -32.64
C SER A 182 -16.32 -18.71 -33.65
N SER A 183 -16.15 -17.95 -34.74
CA SER A 183 -16.90 -17.92 -36.00
C SER A 183 -18.41 -17.65 -35.93
N ASP A 184 -18.89 -16.87 -36.89
CA ASP A 184 -20.31 -16.57 -37.05
C ASP A 184 -21.11 -17.79 -37.55
N ASN A 185 -22.41 -17.78 -37.26
CA ASN A 185 -23.42 -18.80 -37.59
C ASN A 185 -23.26 -20.14 -36.86
N LYS A 186 -23.89 -20.23 -35.68
CA LYS A 186 -23.95 -21.44 -34.87
C LYS A 186 -25.38 -21.88 -34.68
N CYS A 187 -25.59 -23.20 -34.76
CA CYS A 187 -26.89 -23.78 -34.46
C CYS A 187 -27.01 -24.03 -32.94
N PRO A 188 -28.23 -24.00 -32.39
CA PRO A 188 -28.50 -24.53 -31.05
C PRO A 188 -27.90 -25.94 -30.87
N GLY A 189 -27.35 -26.22 -29.70
CA GLY A 189 -26.64 -27.47 -29.39
C GLY A 189 -25.17 -27.51 -29.84
N GLN A 190 -24.69 -26.52 -30.61
CA GLN A 190 -23.28 -26.46 -30.99
C GLN A 190 -22.41 -25.84 -29.90
N THR A 191 -21.15 -26.27 -29.86
CA THR A 191 -20.12 -25.67 -29.02
C THR A 191 -19.47 -24.48 -29.72
N VAL A 192 -19.28 -23.40 -28.98
CA VAL A 192 -18.50 -22.23 -29.38
C VAL A 192 -17.27 -22.10 -28.49
N ARG A 193 -16.17 -21.61 -29.07
CA ARG A 193 -14.95 -21.32 -28.33
C ARG A 193 -14.97 -19.86 -27.89
N LEU A 194 -14.94 -19.64 -26.58
CA LEU A 194 -14.81 -18.33 -25.96
C LEU A 194 -13.36 -18.12 -25.50
N SER A 195 -12.77 -16.99 -25.87
CA SER A 195 -11.46 -16.56 -25.41
C SER A 195 -11.56 -15.17 -24.79
N PHE A 196 -10.92 -14.97 -23.65
CA PHE A 196 -10.74 -13.66 -23.05
C PHE A 196 -9.43 -13.61 -22.26
N ALA A 197 -8.88 -12.41 -22.15
CA ALA A 197 -7.72 -12.14 -21.34
C ALA A 197 -8.12 -11.34 -20.10
N ILE A 198 -7.32 -11.46 -19.06
CA ILE A 198 -7.36 -10.56 -17.90
C ILE A 198 -5.98 -9.94 -17.73
N ALA A 199 -5.95 -8.70 -17.29
CA ALA A 199 -4.77 -8.04 -16.77
C ALA A 199 -4.90 -8.00 -15.25
N CYS A 200 -3.80 -8.27 -14.54
CA CYS A 200 -3.79 -8.52 -13.11
C CYS A 200 -4.63 -9.74 -12.69
N LYS A 201 -4.19 -10.41 -11.62
CA LYS A 201 -4.82 -11.64 -11.17
C LYS A 201 -6.10 -11.31 -10.40
N PHE A 202 -7.24 -11.78 -10.89
CA PHE A 202 -8.45 -11.90 -10.07
C PHE A 202 -8.24 -13.00 -9.02
N PHE A 203 -8.86 -12.89 -7.83
CA PHE A 203 -8.81 -13.93 -6.77
C PHE A 203 -9.12 -15.32 -7.28
N SER A 204 -8.53 -16.33 -6.65
CA SER A 204 -8.79 -17.74 -6.94
C SER A 204 -10.25 -18.15 -6.70
N GLU A 205 -10.99 -17.37 -5.91
CA GLU A 205 -12.42 -17.59 -5.65
C GLU A 205 -13.34 -16.90 -6.67
N ASN A 206 -12.81 -16.04 -7.55
CA ASN A 206 -13.63 -15.42 -8.58
C ASN A 206 -14.08 -16.46 -9.61
N SER A 207 -15.39 -16.52 -9.85
CA SER A 207 -15.98 -17.31 -10.92
C SER A 207 -16.29 -16.41 -12.12
N PHE A 208 -15.79 -16.78 -13.30
CA PHE A 208 -16.22 -16.18 -14.55
C PHE A 208 -17.32 -17.04 -15.16
N THR A 209 -18.44 -16.43 -15.55
CA THR A 209 -19.56 -17.12 -16.18
C THR A 209 -19.75 -16.57 -17.59
N ALA A 210 -19.78 -17.47 -18.57
CA ALA A 210 -20.18 -17.10 -19.92
C ALA A 210 -21.70 -16.97 -19.98
N GLN A 211 -22.18 -15.88 -20.58
CA GLN A 211 -23.59 -15.58 -20.75
C GLN A 211 -23.91 -15.34 -22.21
N LEU A 212 -25.06 -15.87 -22.65
CA LEU A 212 -25.62 -15.62 -23.97
C LEU A 212 -26.71 -14.56 -23.85
N SER A 213 -26.63 -13.54 -24.69
CA SER A 213 -27.66 -12.52 -24.83
C SER A 213 -28.92 -13.08 -25.50
N ASN A 214 -29.95 -12.26 -25.69
CA ASN A 214 -31.07 -12.61 -26.56
C ASN A 214 -30.76 -12.30 -28.05
N ALA A 215 -31.67 -12.67 -28.96
CA ALA A 215 -31.52 -12.46 -30.41
C ALA A 215 -31.32 -10.99 -30.83
N THR A 216 -31.59 -10.02 -29.95
CA THR A 216 -31.41 -8.57 -30.15
C THR A 216 -30.17 -8.01 -29.45
N GLY A 217 -29.35 -8.83 -28.78
CA GLY A 217 -28.15 -8.42 -28.05
C GLY A 217 -28.38 -7.90 -26.64
N ASN A 218 -29.57 -8.13 -26.07
CA ASN A 218 -29.92 -7.68 -24.73
C ASN A 218 -29.62 -8.78 -23.68
N PHE A 219 -29.09 -8.36 -22.52
CA PHE A 219 -28.73 -9.18 -21.37
C PHE A 219 -29.70 -9.02 -20.18
N GLU A 220 -30.92 -8.52 -20.37
CA GLU A 220 -31.95 -8.44 -19.32
C GLU A 220 -32.35 -9.82 -18.77
N ALA A 221 -32.33 -10.85 -19.62
CA ALA A 221 -32.58 -12.25 -19.24
C ALA A 221 -31.55 -13.16 -19.93
N PRO A 222 -30.27 -13.11 -19.50
CA PRO A 222 -29.19 -13.80 -20.19
C PRO A 222 -29.22 -15.30 -19.85
N VAL A 223 -28.78 -16.13 -20.79
CA VAL A 223 -28.66 -17.57 -20.55
C VAL A 223 -27.24 -17.90 -20.11
N ASN A 224 -27.09 -18.47 -18.90
CA ASN A 224 -25.80 -18.92 -18.39
C ASN A 224 -25.31 -20.15 -19.16
N LEU A 225 -24.15 -20.03 -19.82
CA LEU A 225 -23.53 -21.09 -20.61
C LEU A 225 -22.52 -21.93 -19.81
N GLY A 226 -22.15 -21.48 -18.61
CA GLY A 226 -21.26 -22.18 -17.69
C GLY A 226 -20.05 -21.36 -17.25
N SER A 227 -19.22 -21.96 -16.40
CA SER A 227 -18.01 -21.34 -15.87
C SER A 227 -16.84 -21.42 -16.84
N VAL A 228 -16.10 -20.32 -16.95
CA VAL A 228 -14.98 -20.15 -17.88
C VAL A 228 -13.71 -19.68 -17.16
N LYS A 229 -12.54 -19.86 -17.79
CA LYS A 229 -11.25 -19.46 -17.24
C LYS A 229 -10.51 -18.50 -18.18
N PRO A 230 -9.87 -17.45 -17.63
CA PRO A 230 -9.10 -16.50 -18.41
C PRO A 230 -7.89 -17.17 -19.08
N GLY A 231 -7.48 -16.66 -20.25
CA GLY A 231 -6.30 -17.12 -20.97
C GLY A 231 -6.40 -18.55 -21.52
N THR A 232 -7.53 -19.23 -21.31
CA THR A 232 -7.81 -20.57 -21.83
C THR A 232 -8.86 -20.48 -22.93
N LEU A 233 -8.77 -21.35 -23.93
CA LEU A 233 -9.86 -21.55 -24.87
C LEU A 233 -10.99 -22.31 -24.18
N ASN A 234 -12.10 -21.61 -23.90
CA ASN A 234 -13.25 -22.19 -23.22
C ASN A 234 -14.25 -22.72 -24.25
N ASN A 235 -14.72 -23.95 -24.08
CA ASN A 235 -15.77 -24.53 -24.89
C ASN A 235 -17.09 -24.39 -24.14
N VAL A 236 -18.03 -23.63 -24.69
CA VAL A 236 -19.38 -23.47 -24.12
C VAL A 236 -20.43 -23.88 -25.16
N MET A 237 -21.54 -24.49 -24.72
CA MET A 237 -22.57 -25.02 -25.61
C MET A 237 -23.75 -24.05 -25.69
N ILE A 238 -24.19 -23.74 -26.90
CA ILE A 238 -25.45 -23.01 -27.11
C ILE A 238 -26.59 -23.95 -26.72
N PRO A 239 -27.49 -23.55 -25.81
CA PRO A 239 -28.60 -24.40 -25.38
C PRO A 239 -29.49 -24.83 -26.54
N TRP A 240 -30.09 -26.01 -26.40
CA TRP A 240 -31.15 -26.43 -27.31
C TRP A 240 -32.35 -25.48 -27.16
N GLY A 241 -32.97 -25.14 -28.29
CA GLY A 241 -34.13 -24.23 -28.31
C GLY A 241 -33.81 -22.74 -28.32
N THR A 242 -32.53 -22.33 -28.36
CA THR A 242 -32.15 -20.93 -28.60
C THR A 242 -32.77 -20.45 -29.94
N PRO A 243 -33.61 -19.39 -29.94
CA PRO A 243 -34.21 -18.87 -31.18
C PRO A 243 -33.16 -18.41 -32.18
N ALA A 244 -33.46 -18.45 -33.48
CA ALA A 244 -32.59 -17.85 -34.49
C ALA A 244 -32.53 -16.32 -34.33
N GLY A 245 -31.36 -15.72 -34.58
CA GLY A 245 -31.14 -14.28 -34.42
C GLY A 245 -29.74 -13.87 -34.81
N THR A 246 -29.54 -12.58 -35.09
CA THR A 246 -28.25 -12.01 -35.52
C THR A 246 -27.61 -11.10 -34.48
N GLY A 247 -28.30 -10.84 -33.36
CA GLY A 247 -27.82 -9.96 -32.31
C GLY A 247 -27.15 -10.66 -31.12
N TYR A 248 -26.95 -11.98 -31.18
CA TYR A 248 -26.39 -12.76 -30.06
C TYR A 248 -24.98 -12.34 -29.65
#